data_AF-A0ABD1YJL4-F1
#
_entry.id   AF-A0ABD1YJL4-F1
#
_cell.length_a   1.000
_cell.length_b   1.000
_cell.length_c   1.000
_cell.angle_alpha   90.00
_cell.angle_beta   90.00
_cell.angle_gamma   90.00
#
_symmetry.space_group_name_H-M   'P 1'
#
loop_
_entity.id
_entity.type
_entity.pdbx_description
1 polymer ?
#
loop_
_entity_poly.entity_id
_entity_poly.type
_entity_poly.pdbx_seq_one_letter_code
_entity_poly.pdbx_strand_id
1 'polypeptide(L)'
;MQYQVGNLVLSYKGPVPAHSRGTFWTRWFGPYVISWVTQNNVVALENPDGEPVEKPVNVNQLKYYQSLDLPDVPTTTTSGGRPAPETPGDVFIAPAE
;
A
#
# COMPACT_ATOMS: atom_id res chain seq x y z
N MET A 1 -15.89 -1.58 -5.09
CA MET A 1 -14.43 -1.71 -4.91
C MET A 1 -14.17 -1.98 -3.45
N GLN A 2 -13.43 -3.03 -3.10
CA GLN A 2 -13.11 -3.38 -1.71
C GLN A 2 -11.67 -3.00 -1.40
N TYR A 3 -11.43 -2.40 -0.24
CA TYR A 3 -10.09 -2.09 0.23
C TYR A 3 -9.35 -3.36 0.66
N GLN A 4 -8.07 -3.45 0.33
CA GLN A 4 -7.21 -4.58 0.64
C GLN A 4 -5.95 -4.13 1.39
N VAL A 5 -5.37 -5.05 2.15
CA VAL A 5 -4.07 -4.85 2.80
C VAL A 5 -3.03 -4.47 1.73
N GLY A 6 -2.20 -3.47 2.02
CA GLY A 6 -1.20 -2.91 1.11
C GLY A 6 -1.72 -1.78 0.22
N ASN A 7 -3.03 -1.50 0.16
CA ASN A 7 -3.53 -0.37 -0.62
C ASN A 7 -3.11 0.97 0.00
N LEU A 8 -2.72 1.91 -0.85
CA LEU A 8 -2.47 3.30 -0.48
C LEU A 8 -3.78 4.07 -0.46
N VAL A 9 -4.06 4.72 0.66
CA VAL A 9 -5.30 5.45 0.91
C VAL A 9 -5.06 6.79 1.57
N LEU A 10 -6.04 7.68 1.42
CA LEU A 10 -6.16 8.89 2.19
C LEU A 10 -7.29 8.75 3.20
N SER A 11 -7.08 9.22 4.42
CA SER A 11 -8.04 9.18 5.52
C SER A 11 -8.66 10.55 5.78
N TYR A 12 -9.98 10.58 5.97
CA TYR A 12 -10.71 11.77 6.39
C TYR A 12 -10.56 12.01 7.89
N LYS A 13 -10.08 13.18 8.29
CA LYS A 13 -9.90 13.56 9.72
C LYS A 13 -10.88 14.63 10.18
N GLY A 14 -11.98 14.80 9.46
CA GLY A 14 -13.02 15.74 9.83
C GLY A 14 -12.91 17.11 9.16
N PRO A 15 -13.94 17.96 9.37
CA PRO A 15 -13.99 19.30 8.83
C PRO A 15 -13.04 20.23 9.58
N VAL A 16 -12.20 20.98 8.85
CA VAL A 16 -11.38 22.05 9.44
C VAL A 16 -12.03 23.39 9.11
N PRO A 17 -12.15 24.33 10.07
CA PRO A 17 -12.71 25.65 9.79
C PRO A 17 -11.89 26.34 8.70
N ALA A 18 -12.59 26.66 7.61
CA ALA A 18 -11.98 27.16 6.39
C ALA A 18 -11.68 28.65 6.43
N HIS A 19 -12.53 29.45 7.11
CA HIS A 19 -12.38 30.85 7.53
C HIS A 19 -13.66 31.25 8.30
N SER A 20 -13.62 32.37 9.04
CA SER A 20 -14.68 32.89 9.92
C SER A 20 -16.00 33.20 9.20
N ARG A 21 -16.84 32.18 8.93
CA ARG A 21 -18.28 32.30 8.58
C ARG A 21 -19.01 30.94 8.48
N GLY A 22 -18.54 29.92 9.20
CA GLY A 22 -19.19 28.59 9.22
C GLY A 22 -18.89 27.71 8.01
N THR A 23 -17.90 28.06 7.18
CA THR A 23 -17.42 27.19 6.10
C THR A 23 -16.38 26.22 6.63
N PHE A 24 -16.49 24.95 6.23
CA PHE A 24 -15.55 23.90 6.60
C PHE A 24 -14.95 23.25 5.35
N TRP A 25 -13.65 22.97 5.37
CA TRP A 25 -12.99 22.22 4.31
C TRP A 25 -12.83 20.75 4.70
N THR A 26 -13.12 19.86 3.76
CA THR A 26 -12.86 18.42 3.88
C THR A 26 -11.37 18.16 3.67
N ARG A 27 -10.66 17.77 4.73
CA ARG A 27 -9.22 17.47 4.65
C ARG A 27 -8.99 15.96 4.64
N TRP A 28 -8.25 15.53 3.63
CA TRP A 28 -7.80 14.15 3.46
C TRP A 28 -6.31 14.09 3.78
N PHE A 29 -5.89 13.12 4.58
CA PHE A 29 -4.52 12.94 5.06
C PHE A 29 -3.92 11.65 4.53
N GLY A 30 -2.60 11.61 4.37
CA GLY A 30 -1.85 10.44 3.91
C GLY A 30 -0.77 10.84 2.90
N PRO A 31 -0.23 9.88 2.13
CA PRO A 31 -0.74 8.52 1.97
C PRO A 31 -0.51 7.62 3.20
N TYR A 32 -1.44 6.70 3.42
CA TYR A 32 -1.34 5.61 4.40
C TYR A 32 -1.45 4.27 3.71
N VAL A 33 -0.82 3.24 4.27
CA VAL A 33 -0.95 1.85 3.83
C VAL A 33 -1.97 1.14 4.71
N ILE A 34 -2.88 0.36 4.13
CA ILE A 34 -3.76 -0.51 4.91
C ILE A 34 -2.98 -1.71 5.44
N SER A 35 -2.90 -1.88 6.76
CA SER A 35 -2.17 -3.01 7.36
C SER A 35 -3.04 -4.22 7.68
N TRP A 36 -4.29 -3.99 8.10
CA TRP A 36 -5.29 -5.04 8.24
C TRP A 36 -6.71 -4.52 8.02
N VAL A 37 -7.61 -5.42 7.63
CA VAL A 37 -9.03 -5.14 7.38
C VAL A 37 -9.89 -6.09 8.21
N THR A 38 -10.86 -5.56 8.92
CA THR A 38 -11.88 -6.35 9.62
C THR A 38 -13.10 -6.58 8.74
N GLN A 39 -13.87 -7.61 9.06
CA GLN A 39 -15.16 -7.91 8.40
C GLN A 39 -16.19 -6.76 8.54
N ASN A 40 -16.00 -5.87 9.51
CA ASN A 40 -16.89 -4.74 9.78
C ASN A 40 -16.50 -3.46 9.03
N ASN A 41 -15.70 -3.58 7.96
CA ASN A 41 -15.26 -2.43 7.17
C ASN A 41 -14.48 -1.38 7.99
N VAL A 42 -13.73 -1.84 8.98
CA VAL A 42 -12.76 -1.04 9.74
C VAL A 42 -11.37 -1.54 9.41
N VAL A 43 -10.44 -0.62 9.16
CA VAL A 43 -9.07 -0.93 8.79
C VAL A 43 -8.09 -0.25 9.74
N ALA A 44 -6.96 -0.89 10.01
CA ALA A 44 -5.80 -0.17 10.50
C ALA A 44 -5.00 0.39 9.34
N LEU A 45 -4.40 1.54 9.63
CA LEU A 45 -3.54 2.26 8.72
C LEU A 45 -2.14 2.29 9.32
N GLU A 46 -1.14 2.28 8.47
CA GLU A 46 0.26 2.52 8.80
C GLU A 46 0.79 3.66 7.94
N ASN A 47 1.71 4.44 8.50
CA ASN A 47 2.51 5.39 7.75
C ASN A 47 3.37 4.62 6.72
N PRO A 48 3.79 5.27 5.63
CA PRO A 48 4.76 4.69 4.70
C PRO A 48 6.06 4.25 5.37
N ASP A 49 6.40 4.90 6.49
CA ASP A 49 7.57 4.59 7.33
C ASP A 49 7.35 3.36 8.25
N GLY A 50 6.16 2.74 8.20
CA GLY A 50 5.81 1.54 8.97
C GLY A 50 5.20 1.79 10.34
N GLU A 51 5.03 3.06 10.75
CA GLU A 51 4.41 3.36 12.05
C GLU A 51 2.88 3.20 12.01
N PRO A 52 2.27 2.45 12.95
CA PRO A 52 0.83 2.26 13.00
C PRO A 52 0.10 3.55 13.38
N VAL A 53 -0.98 3.85 12.66
CA VAL A 53 -1.93 4.90 13.02
C VAL A 53 -2.79 4.38 14.17
N GLU A 54 -2.70 5.05 15.32
CA GLU A 54 -3.29 4.60 16.59
C GLU A 54 -4.78 4.23 16.53
N LYS A 55 -5.55 4.85 15.63
CA LYS A 55 -6.99 4.66 15.54
C LYS A 55 -7.37 3.95 14.24
N PRO A 56 -8.00 2.77 14.32
CA PRO A 56 -8.64 2.15 13.18
C PRO A 56 -9.69 3.08 12.56
N VAL A 57 -9.80 3.06 11.24
CA VAL A 57 -10.64 3.96 10.47
C VAL A 57 -11.67 3.16 9.68
N ASN A 58 -12.90 3.64 9.60
CA ASN A 58 -13.92 3.02 8.77
C ASN A 58 -13.60 3.26 7.28
N VAL A 59 -13.80 2.27 6.41
CA VAL A 59 -13.53 2.39 4.97
C VAL A 59 -14.29 3.55 4.29
N ASN A 60 -15.44 3.96 4.83
CA ASN A 60 -16.21 5.10 4.32
C ASN A 60 -15.50 6.45 4.52
N GLN A 61 -14.51 6.48 5.42
CA GLN A 61 -13.63 7.62 5.66
C GLN A 61 -12.31 7.51 4.89
N LEU A 62 -12.24 6.59 3.92
CA LEU A 62 -11.08 6.39 3.08
C LEU A 62 -11.40 6.71 1.62
N LYS A 63 -10.37 7.12 0.90
CA LYS A 63 -10.36 7.13 -0.56
C LYS A 63 -9.02 6.59 -1.04
N TYR A 64 -9.00 5.94 -2.21
CA TYR A 64 -7.75 5.51 -2.82
C TYR A 64 -6.82 6.71 -3.04
N TYR A 65 -5.56 6.53 -2.69
CA TYR A 65 -4.50 7.43 -3.10
C TYR A 65 -4.16 7.07 -4.55
N GLN A 66 -4.79 7.78 -5.49
CA GLN A 66 -4.34 7.76 -6.87
C GLN A 66 -3.04 8.56 -6.91
N SER A 67 -1.90 7.87 -6.77
CA SER A 67 -0.67 8.39 -7.34
C SER A 67 -1.00 8.63 -8.80
N LEU A 68 -1.12 9.88 -9.24
CA LEU A 68 -1.10 10.17 -10.67
C LEU A 68 0.10 9.41 -11.22
N ASP A 69 -0.16 8.57 -12.22
CA ASP A 69 0.79 7.87 -13.06
C ASP A 69 2.03 8.76 -13.29
N LEU A 70 3.06 8.58 -12.48
CA LEU A 70 4.41 8.97 -12.86
C LEU A 70 4.84 7.86 -13.82
N PRO A 71 5.24 8.18 -15.06
CA PRO A 71 5.53 7.17 -16.07
C PRO A 71 6.57 6.18 -15.53
N ASP A 72 6.20 4.90 -15.57
CA ASP A 72 6.99 3.68 -15.36
C ASP A 72 8.47 3.90 -14.98
N VAL A 73 8.74 3.91 -13.67
CA VAL A 73 10.06 3.48 -13.19
C VAL A 73 9.93 1.98 -12.91
N PRO A 74 10.60 1.09 -13.65
CA PRO A 74 10.46 -0.34 -13.42
C PRO A 74 11.05 -0.69 -12.04
N THR A 75 10.19 -0.81 -11.04
CA THR A 75 10.57 -1.45 -9.79
C THR A 75 10.48 -2.94 -10.02
N THR A 76 11.63 -3.56 -10.29
CA THR A 76 11.81 -5.00 -10.30
C THR A 76 11.51 -5.57 -8.91
N THR A 77 10.23 -5.84 -8.63
CA THR A 77 9.84 -6.73 -7.53
C THR A 77 9.77 -8.13 -8.10
N THR A 78 10.90 -8.84 -8.03
CA THR A 78 10.92 -10.29 -8.18
C THR A 78 10.09 -10.90 -7.06
N SER A 79 8.96 -11.50 -7.41
CA SER A 79 8.14 -12.29 -6.51
C SER A 79 7.73 -13.55 -7.26
N GLY A 80 8.30 -14.68 -6.85
CA GLY A 80 7.86 -16.01 -7.29
C GLY A 80 8.99 -16.93 -7.70
N GLY A 81 9.53 -17.70 -6.75
CA GLY A 81 10.37 -18.84 -7.08
C GLY A 81 11.22 -19.33 -5.91
N ARG A 82 10.67 -20.26 -5.13
CA ARG A 82 11.44 -21.17 -4.26
C ARG A 82 12.71 -21.64 -4.98
N PRO A 83 13.94 -21.44 -4.47
CA PRO A 83 15.07 -22.20 -4.97
C PRO A 83 14.92 -23.65 -4.49
N ALA A 84 14.91 -24.60 -5.43
CA ALA A 84 15.05 -26.03 -5.17
C ALA A 84 16.43 -26.31 -4.53
N PRO A 85 16.61 -27.43 -3.79
CA PRO A 85 17.91 -27.77 -3.23
C PRO A 85 18.87 -28.15 -4.36
N GLU A 86 19.93 -27.35 -4.52
CA GLU A 86 20.95 -27.56 -5.55
C GLU A 86 21.79 -28.79 -5.16
N THR A 87 21.53 -29.92 -5.83
CA THR A 87 22.41 -31.10 -5.79
C THR A 87 23.57 -30.84 -6.76
N PRO A 88 24.85 -31.03 -6.36
CA PRO A 88 25.99 -30.76 -7.23
C PRO A 88 26.12 -31.88 -8.27
N GLY A 89 25.85 -31.55 -9.53
CA GLY A 89 25.88 -32.48 -10.66
C GLY A 89 26.61 -31.88 -11.86
N ASP A 90 27.89 -32.19 -11.93
CA ASP A 90 28.71 -32.45 -13.11
C ASP A 90 28.04 -32.25 -14.49
N VAL A 91 28.53 -31.30 -15.30
CA VAL A 91 28.29 -31.28 -16.75
C VAL A 91 29.60 -31.01 -17.50
N PHE A 92 30.02 -32.09 -18.15
CA PHE A 92 31.03 -32.28 -19.18
C PHE A 92 31.04 -31.20 -20.28
N ILE A 93 32.24 -30.74 -20.66
CA ILE A 93 32.49 -30.00 -21.89
C ILE A 93 32.70 -31.00 -23.04
N ALA A 94 31.90 -30.89 -24.09
CA ALA A 94 32.01 -31.69 -25.32
C ALA A 94 33.16 -31.20 -26.23
N PRO A 95 33.75 -32.07 -27.08
CA PRO A 95 34.89 -31.73 -27.91
C PRO A 95 34.47 -31.06 -29.24
N ALA A 96 35.36 -30.25 -29.80
CA ALA A 96 35.30 -29.85 -31.20
C ALA A 96 36.46 -30.51 -31.96
N GLU A 97 36.09 -31.19 -33.04
CA GLU A 97 36.91 -31.89 -34.03
C GLU A 97 37.69 -30.90 -34.93
#